data_AF-A0A838ABA4-F1
#
_entry.id   AF-A0A838ABA4-F1
#
_cell.length_a   1.000
_cell.length_b   1.000
_cell.length_c   1.000
_cell.angle_alpha   90.00
_cell.angle_beta   90.00
_cell.angle_gamma   90.00
#
_symmetry.space_group_name_H-M   'P 1'
#
loop_
_entity.id
_entity.type
_entity.pdbx_description
1 polymer ?
#
loop_
_entity_poly.entity_id
_entity_poly.type
_entity_poly.pdbx_seq_one_letter_code
_entity_poly.pdbx_strand_id
1 'polypeptide(L)'
;MTGNQPVAAGHHILVEAEEFEDFGGWTLDSQFEMEMGSPYLLAHGLGVPVADATTSIDVEQAGSYRVWVRAKDWVPSHHPGRFAVSVNGERLPVEFGANGSDWSWENAGRIDLAEGRATITLTDLTGFDGRCDAIYLTTSDTEPPNGIDPDTRAWRRQLRGLPDHPVDGGSFDLVVAGGGVTGAAAALAAGRLGLTVALIQNRPVLGGNASTEIGLTPRGERGPLIKALSARSEDGDLTALDLLRAEPTVSVFLEHQIFDVARNGDRIVSVDARDARSGRETRFRGATFIDCTGTAIRGLLAGAETMFGYESRAEFNEPLAPEERFESHHGNTLFFRTRELDHPSDFPDVPWAVEVAQDYANLGGQLERPGVDNVAGPVAGPARTHDPSIPRRMLKPFTHFWEYGHDLDPYTDAEHIRDHLLRAVYGTFSNVKTLEPETYANLALDWVAFVPGQGEFRRYKGAHVLTENDIREHRRFNDTVAWNSGAFCLHYPGHEKYDFRLRDWKWDTRDERPFEVPFRCLYSADLDNLMMAGKHISVTHIAGSVTKFMGNGGQHAIATAAAAKLCLEYDATPGEIRDNHLEELQKTVEKLGGSAGHPV
;
A
#
# COMPACT_ATOMS: atom_id res chain seq x y z
N MET A 1 14.84 28.55 12.25
CA MET A 1 13.98 29.74 12.11
C MET A 1 13.26 29.61 10.78
N THR A 2 12.19 28.82 10.74
CA THR A 2 11.25 28.73 9.63
C THR A 2 10.17 29.76 9.93
N GLY A 3 10.10 30.82 9.12
CA GLY A 3 8.99 31.76 9.22
C GLY A 3 7.79 31.10 8.57
N ASN A 4 6.83 30.59 9.36
CA ASN A 4 5.53 30.19 8.84
C ASN A 4 5.00 31.31 7.94
N GLN A 5 4.59 30.98 6.71
CA GLN A 5 3.81 31.94 5.93
C GLN A 5 2.51 32.23 6.71
N PRO A 6 2.29 33.47 7.18
CA PRO A 6 1.05 33.78 7.86
C PRO A 6 -0.11 33.66 6.88
N VAL A 7 -1.20 33.01 7.30
CA VAL A 7 -2.49 33.06 6.59
C VAL A 7 -2.83 34.53 6.29
N ALA A 8 -3.19 34.82 5.04
CA ALA A 8 -3.49 36.17 4.59
C ALA A 8 -4.63 36.81 5.43
N ALA A 9 -4.75 38.14 5.43
CA ALA A 9 -5.90 38.78 6.07
C ALA A 9 -7.21 38.44 5.32
N GLY A 10 -8.26 38.08 6.06
CA GLY A 10 -9.57 37.71 5.51
C GLY A 10 -10.22 36.55 6.26
N HIS A 11 -11.38 36.10 5.78
CA HIS A 11 -12.02 34.86 6.25
C HIS A 11 -11.64 33.74 5.29
N HIS A 12 -11.28 32.59 5.86
CA HIS A 12 -10.74 31.45 5.13
C HIS A 12 -11.36 30.17 5.66
N ILE A 13 -11.83 29.32 4.76
CA ILE A 13 -12.40 28.02 5.06
C ILE A 13 -11.66 27.02 4.18
N LEU A 14 -10.93 26.10 4.81
CA LEU A 14 -10.31 24.95 4.12
C LEU A 14 -11.15 23.72 4.43
N VAL A 15 -11.65 23.09 3.37
CA VAL A 15 -12.41 21.84 3.42
C VAL A 15 -11.53 20.77 2.80
N GLU A 16 -11.02 19.87 3.61
CA GLU A 16 -10.26 18.73 3.14
C GLU A 16 -11.23 17.63 2.70
N ALA A 17 -10.99 17.00 1.56
CA ALA A 17 -11.94 16.05 0.98
C ALA A 17 -12.11 14.81 1.88
N GLU A 18 -11.08 14.43 2.64
CA GLU A 18 -11.17 13.37 3.65
C GLU A 18 -12.15 13.66 4.80
N GLU A 19 -12.51 14.93 5.03
CA GLU A 19 -13.43 15.38 6.07
C GLU A 19 -14.89 15.45 5.60
N PHE A 20 -15.19 15.01 4.38
CA PHE A 20 -16.57 14.97 3.90
C PHE A 20 -17.46 14.08 4.79
N GLU A 21 -18.64 14.59 5.14
CA GLU A 21 -19.61 13.87 5.99
C GLU A 21 -20.15 12.59 5.31
N ASP A 22 -20.32 12.62 3.98
CA ASP A 22 -20.73 11.48 3.17
C ASP A 22 -19.90 11.44 1.88
N PHE A 23 -19.23 10.31 1.64
CA PHE A 23 -18.47 10.12 0.40
C PHE A 23 -19.35 9.69 -0.78
N GLY A 24 -20.61 9.30 -0.55
CA GLY A 24 -21.45 8.75 -1.59
C GLY A 24 -20.83 7.50 -2.20
N GLY A 25 -20.42 7.59 -3.47
CA GLY A 25 -19.67 6.53 -4.16
C GLY A 25 -18.17 6.83 -4.34
N TRP A 26 -17.69 7.96 -3.83
CA TRP A 26 -16.26 8.28 -3.83
C TRP A 26 -15.51 7.43 -2.80
N THR A 27 -14.24 7.16 -3.09
CA THR A 27 -13.35 6.40 -2.21
C THR A 27 -12.29 7.32 -1.63
N LEU A 28 -12.03 7.22 -0.32
CA LEU A 28 -10.90 7.91 0.31
C LEU A 28 -9.60 7.17 -0.03
N ASP A 29 -8.73 7.84 -0.77
CA ASP A 29 -7.38 7.36 -1.06
C ASP A 29 -6.37 8.09 -0.16
N SER A 30 -5.71 7.31 0.70
CA SER A 30 -4.68 7.78 1.65
C SER A 30 -3.28 7.29 1.29
N GLN A 31 -3.12 6.57 0.18
CA GLN A 31 -1.88 5.86 -0.15
C GLN A 31 -0.73 6.81 -0.49
N PHE A 32 -1.06 7.97 -1.05
CA PHE A 32 -0.10 8.88 -1.69
C PHE A 32 0.11 10.16 -0.88
N GLU A 33 -0.29 10.18 0.39
CA GLU A 33 -0.16 11.36 1.26
C GLU A 33 1.29 11.90 1.32
N MET A 34 2.27 11.00 1.31
CA MET A 34 3.69 11.37 1.31
C MET A 34 4.17 11.97 -0.02
N GLU A 35 3.51 11.64 -1.12
CA GLU A 35 3.82 12.10 -2.49
C GLU A 35 3.11 13.43 -2.79
N MET A 36 1.80 13.52 -2.54
CA MET A 36 0.97 14.66 -2.93
C MET A 36 0.58 15.61 -1.79
N GLY A 37 0.84 15.22 -0.53
CA GLY A 37 0.74 16.06 0.67
C GLY A 37 -0.44 15.80 1.61
N SER A 38 -1.46 15.10 1.13
CA SER A 38 -2.74 14.84 1.82
C SER A 38 -3.46 13.63 1.20
N PRO A 39 -4.41 13.02 1.91
CA PRO A 39 -5.40 12.10 1.31
C PRO A 39 -6.36 12.84 0.38
N TYR A 40 -7.13 12.11 -0.42
CA TYR A 40 -8.11 12.71 -1.33
C TYR A 40 -9.28 11.77 -1.63
N LEU A 41 -10.36 12.33 -2.17
CA LEU A 41 -11.48 11.53 -2.69
C LEU A 41 -11.27 11.19 -4.16
N LEU A 42 -11.48 9.91 -4.49
CA LEU A 42 -11.32 9.29 -5.80
C LEU A 42 -12.66 8.74 -6.31
N ALA A 43 -13.11 9.20 -7.48
CA ALA A 43 -14.32 8.72 -8.15
C ALA A 43 -14.05 7.43 -8.97
N HIS A 44 -13.84 6.31 -8.28
CA HIS A 44 -13.47 5.02 -8.88
C HIS A 44 -14.69 4.24 -9.45
N GLY A 45 -15.36 4.81 -10.45
CA GLY A 45 -16.65 4.34 -10.98
C GLY A 45 -16.60 3.33 -12.13
N LEU A 46 -15.39 2.98 -12.61
CA LEU A 46 -15.18 2.05 -13.72
C LEU A 46 -15.93 2.43 -15.03
N GLY A 47 -16.03 3.72 -15.31
CA GLY A 47 -16.74 4.27 -16.47
C GLY A 47 -18.22 4.59 -16.22
N VAL A 48 -18.70 4.45 -14.98
CA VAL A 48 -20.02 4.90 -14.56
C VAL A 48 -19.84 5.95 -13.46
N PRO A 49 -20.42 7.16 -13.59
CA PRO A 49 -20.31 8.17 -12.54
C PRO A 49 -20.75 7.65 -11.16
N VAL A 50 -19.91 7.90 -10.16
CA VAL A 50 -20.23 7.51 -8.78
C VAL A 50 -21.25 8.45 -8.14
N ALA A 51 -21.91 8.01 -7.07
CA ALA A 51 -22.83 8.87 -6.31
C ALA A 51 -22.09 10.05 -5.67
N ASP A 52 -22.77 11.19 -5.58
CA ASP A 52 -22.21 12.44 -5.08
C ASP A 52 -21.63 12.33 -3.66
N ALA A 53 -20.47 12.94 -3.42
CA ALA A 53 -19.95 13.17 -2.08
C ALA A 53 -20.47 14.52 -1.57
N THR A 54 -20.86 14.59 -0.28
CA THR A 54 -21.39 15.82 0.32
C THR A 54 -20.79 16.13 1.68
N THR A 55 -20.67 17.40 1.97
CA THR A 55 -20.31 17.89 3.31
C THR A 55 -20.94 19.25 3.57
N SER A 56 -20.86 19.69 4.81
CA SER A 56 -21.33 21.00 5.23
C SER A 56 -20.20 21.82 5.84
N ILE A 57 -20.23 23.13 5.58
CA ILE A 57 -19.33 24.10 6.20
C ILE A 57 -20.13 25.13 6.98
N ASP A 58 -19.52 25.66 8.04
CA ASP A 58 -20.03 26.83 8.76
C ASP A 58 -19.36 28.10 8.22
N VAL A 59 -20.18 29.03 7.75
CA VAL A 59 -19.76 30.34 7.28
C VAL A 59 -19.98 31.34 8.41
N GLU A 60 -18.90 31.74 9.07
CA GLU A 60 -18.97 32.67 10.22
C GLU A 60 -19.35 34.10 9.82
N GLN A 61 -19.10 34.50 8.58
CA GLN A 61 -19.38 35.84 8.10
C GLN A 61 -19.89 35.83 6.67
N ALA A 62 -21.03 36.49 6.44
CA ALA A 62 -21.54 36.67 5.09
C ALA A 62 -20.55 37.48 4.23
N GLY A 63 -20.36 37.09 2.98
CA GLY A 63 -19.40 37.75 2.09
C GLY A 63 -19.26 37.10 0.73
N SER A 64 -18.42 37.72 -0.11
CA SER A 64 -18.05 37.18 -1.43
C SER A 64 -16.75 36.40 -1.31
N TYR A 65 -16.83 35.08 -1.47
CA TYR A 65 -15.74 34.14 -1.32
C TYR A 65 -15.23 33.68 -2.67
N ARG A 66 -13.93 33.80 -2.90
CA ARG A 66 -13.24 33.10 -3.98
C ARG A 66 -13.13 31.63 -3.60
N VAL A 67 -13.45 30.75 -4.55
CA VAL A 67 -13.38 29.30 -4.37
C VAL A 67 -12.22 28.75 -5.18
N TRP A 68 -11.38 27.96 -4.53
CA TRP A 68 -10.31 27.18 -5.13
C TRP A 68 -10.56 25.71 -4.87
N VAL A 69 -10.32 24.85 -5.87
CA VAL A 69 -10.45 23.40 -5.72
C VAL A 69 -9.12 22.78 -6.10
N ARG A 70 -8.52 21.97 -5.21
CA ARG A 70 -7.30 21.24 -5.51
C ARG A 70 -7.66 19.89 -6.13
N ALA A 71 -7.25 19.73 -7.38
CA ALA A 71 -7.56 18.57 -8.19
C ALA A 71 -6.33 18.14 -9.00
N LYS A 72 -6.42 16.96 -9.61
CA LYS A 72 -5.43 16.43 -10.54
C LYS A 72 -6.11 16.02 -11.83
N ASP A 73 -5.52 16.46 -12.94
CA ASP A 73 -5.83 15.91 -14.26
C ASP A 73 -4.90 14.74 -14.55
N TRP A 74 -5.35 13.54 -14.20
CA TRP A 74 -4.48 12.36 -14.18
C TRP A 74 -4.17 11.79 -15.56
N VAL A 75 -4.95 12.17 -16.58
CA VAL A 75 -4.60 11.94 -18.00
C VAL A 75 -4.86 13.22 -18.80
N PRO A 76 -3.89 14.15 -18.83
CA PRO A 76 -4.01 15.46 -19.48
C PRO A 76 -4.41 15.45 -20.95
N SER A 77 -4.24 14.35 -21.68
CA SER A 77 -4.61 14.26 -23.09
C SER A 77 -6.12 14.12 -23.33
N HIS A 78 -6.89 13.64 -22.34
CA HIS A 78 -8.31 13.30 -22.51
C HIS A 78 -9.20 13.69 -21.32
N HIS A 79 -8.60 14.07 -20.17
CA HIS A 79 -9.29 14.50 -18.97
C HIS A 79 -10.36 13.51 -18.48
N PRO A 80 -10.06 12.21 -18.32
CA PRO A 80 -11.08 11.22 -18.00
C PRO A 80 -11.63 11.37 -16.58
N GLY A 81 -10.91 12.00 -15.64
CA GLY A 81 -11.34 12.17 -14.26
C GLY A 81 -12.06 13.49 -13.96
N ARG A 82 -13.00 13.91 -14.82
CA ARG A 82 -13.71 15.17 -14.61
C ARG A 82 -14.78 15.07 -13.54
N PHE A 83 -14.89 16.14 -12.76
CA PHE A 83 -15.95 16.31 -11.76
C PHE A 83 -16.41 17.77 -11.66
N ALA A 84 -17.56 17.98 -11.02
CA ALA A 84 -18.10 19.29 -10.71
C ALA A 84 -18.17 19.50 -9.20
N VAL A 85 -18.12 20.77 -8.79
CA VAL A 85 -18.40 21.18 -7.41
C VAL A 85 -19.64 22.06 -7.41
N SER A 86 -20.55 21.82 -6.46
CA SER A 86 -21.71 22.67 -6.20
C SER A 86 -21.67 23.21 -4.78
N VAL A 87 -22.11 24.45 -4.59
CA VAL A 87 -22.29 25.07 -3.27
C VAL A 87 -23.74 25.48 -3.11
N ASN A 88 -24.41 25.00 -2.05
CA ASN A 88 -25.85 25.16 -1.82
C ASN A 88 -26.72 24.71 -3.02
N GLY A 89 -26.27 23.66 -3.72
CA GLY A 89 -26.93 23.13 -4.92
C GLY A 89 -26.70 23.93 -6.20
N GLU A 90 -25.98 25.06 -6.13
CA GLU A 90 -25.57 25.81 -7.32
C GLU A 90 -24.20 25.31 -7.81
N ARG A 91 -24.17 24.80 -9.05
CA ARG A 91 -22.95 24.28 -9.67
C ARG A 91 -22.00 25.42 -10.03
N LEU A 92 -20.74 25.30 -9.62
CA LEU A 92 -19.68 26.22 -10.01
C LEU A 92 -19.44 26.14 -11.54
N PRO A 93 -19.03 27.23 -12.19
CA PRO A 93 -18.92 27.29 -13.66
C PRO A 93 -17.74 26.49 -14.24
N VAL A 94 -16.92 25.88 -13.39
CA VAL A 94 -15.70 25.14 -13.77
C VAL A 94 -15.93 23.65 -13.63
N GLU A 95 -15.46 22.88 -14.62
CA GLU A 95 -15.24 21.44 -14.49
C GLU A 95 -13.80 21.21 -14.08
N PHE A 96 -13.58 20.44 -13.03
CA PHE A 96 -12.26 20.19 -12.43
C PHE A 96 -11.66 18.89 -12.95
N GLY A 97 -10.34 18.74 -12.81
CA GLY A 97 -9.61 17.57 -13.31
C GLY A 97 -9.46 17.57 -14.84
N ALA A 98 -9.45 18.76 -15.46
CA ALA A 98 -9.32 18.96 -16.90
C ALA A 98 -8.40 20.13 -17.28
N ASN A 99 -7.47 20.51 -16.41
CA ASN A 99 -6.61 21.67 -16.58
C ASN A 99 -5.21 21.33 -17.15
N GLY A 100 -4.96 20.07 -17.49
CA GLY A 100 -3.69 19.57 -18.00
C GLY A 100 -2.55 19.54 -16.99
N SER A 101 -2.85 19.74 -15.70
CA SER A 101 -1.85 19.82 -14.63
C SER A 101 -1.95 18.61 -13.69
N ASP A 102 -0.84 18.32 -13.02
CA ASP A 102 -0.85 17.45 -11.84
C ASP A 102 -1.65 18.11 -10.69
N TRP A 103 -1.45 17.68 -9.45
CA TRP A 103 -2.07 18.32 -8.28
C TRP A 103 -1.87 19.84 -8.27
N SER A 104 -2.97 20.58 -8.41
CA SER A 104 -2.97 22.04 -8.54
C SER A 104 -4.28 22.67 -8.05
N TRP A 105 -4.22 23.93 -7.60
CA TRP A 105 -5.40 24.71 -7.22
C TRP A 105 -6.05 25.35 -8.46
N GLU A 106 -7.33 25.03 -8.69
CA GLU A 106 -8.14 25.58 -9.77
C GLU A 106 -9.08 26.68 -9.25
N ASN A 107 -9.02 27.88 -9.84
CA ASN A 107 -9.86 29.01 -9.47
C ASN A 107 -11.27 28.85 -10.06
N ALA A 108 -12.26 28.64 -9.19
CA ALA A 108 -13.65 28.45 -9.58
C ALA A 108 -14.46 29.77 -9.64
N GLY A 109 -13.80 30.92 -9.46
CA GLY A 109 -14.45 32.22 -9.40
C GLY A 109 -14.86 32.61 -7.98
N ARG A 110 -15.87 33.48 -7.87
CA ARG A 110 -16.42 33.97 -6.60
C ARG A 110 -17.88 33.58 -6.47
N ILE A 111 -18.28 33.26 -5.25
CA ILE A 111 -19.66 33.02 -4.83
C ILE A 111 -20.00 33.90 -3.63
N ASP A 112 -21.27 34.27 -3.49
CA ASP A 112 -21.75 34.98 -2.30
C ASP A 112 -22.32 33.98 -1.31
N LEU A 113 -21.79 33.98 -0.08
CA LEU A 113 -22.25 33.12 1.01
C LEU A 113 -22.89 33.97 2.10
N ALA A 114 -24.03 33.50 2.60
CA ALA A 114 -24.63 34.02 3.82
C ALA A 114 -23.96 33.41 5.05
N GLU A 115 -24.06 34.10 6.19
CA GLU A 115 -23.67 33.54 7.48
C GLU A 115 -24.56 32.32 7.81
N GLY A 116 -23.96 31.25 8.30
CA GLY A 116 -24.62 29.99 8.62
C GLY A 116 -24.08 28.79 7.84
N ARG A 117 -24.87 27.71 7.76
CA ARG A 117 -24.45 26.45 7.14
C ARG A 117 -24.56 26.51 5.62
N ALA A 118 -23.50 26.11 4.92
CA ALA A 118 -23.51 25.90 3.48
C ALA A 118 -23.18 24.44 3.15
N THR A 119 -23.74 23.90 2.07
CA THR A 119 -23.47 22.53 1.61
C THR A 119 -22.54 22.55 0.43
N ILE A 120 -21.56 21.65 0.42
CA ILE A 120 -20.65 21.40 -0.70
C ILE A 120 -20.93 20.00 -1.24
N THR A 121 -20.97 19.88 -2.57
CA THR A 121 -21.19 18.61 -3.26
C THR A 121 -20.14 18.40 -4.33
N LEU A 122 -19.53 17.21 -4.37
CA LEU A 122 -18.71 16.72 -5.49
C LEU A 122 -19.56 15.79 -6.35
N THR A 123 -19.63 16.09 -7.65
CA THR A 123 -20.35 15.27 -8.63
C THR A 123 -19.38 14.74 -9.67
N ASP A 124 -19.21 13.43 -9.72
CA ASP A 124 -18.45 12.77 -10.78
C ASP A 124 -19.21 12.90 -12.11
N LEU A 125 -18.49 13.25 -13.18
CA LEU A 125 -19.07 13.46 -14.50
C LEU A 125 -18.74 12.32 -15.48
N THR A 126 -17.88 11.37 -15.08
CA THR A 126 -17.18 10.49 -16.03
C THR A 126 -17.09 9.04 -15.58
N GLY A 127 -16.96 8.77 -14.28
CA GLY A 127 -16.72 7.43 -13.76
C GLY A 127 -15.27 6.96 -13.84
N PHE A 128 -14.31 7.82 -14.20
CA PHE A 128 -12.89 7.44 -14.35
C PHE A 128 -11.96 8.26 -13.47
N ASP A 129 -12.02 7.98 -12.17
CA ASP A 129 -10.95 8.31 -11.22
C ASP A 129 -10.72 9.82 -11.07
N GLY A 130 -11.81 10.61 -11.08
CA GLY A 130 -11.77 12.03 -10.74
C GLY A 130 -11.29 12.26 -9.30
N ARG A 131 -10.55 13.34 -9.06
CA ARG A 131 -9.75 13.52 -7.83
C ARG A 131 -9.94 14.90 -7.24
N CYS A 132 -10.42 14.93 -6.00
CA CYS A 132 -10.56 16.15 -5.22
C CYS A 132 -9.82 15.96 -3.90
N ASP A 133 -8.81 16.79 -3.65
CA ASP A 133 -8.06 16.84 -2.39
C ASP A 133 -8.70 17.84 -1.42
N ALA A 134 -8.93 19.07 -1.86
CA ALA A 134 -9.39 20.12 -0.97
C ALA A 134 -10.18 21.21 -1.70
N ILE A 135 -11.05 21.90 -0.95
CA ILE A 135 -11.77 23.09 -1.41
C ILE A 135 -11.45 24.23 -0.43
N TYR A 136 -10.95 25.34 -0.97
CA TYR A 136 -10.58 26.51 -0.19
C TYR A 136 -11.43 27.71 -0.58
N LEU A 137 -12.15 28.26 0.39
CA LEU A 137 -12.98 29.44 0.24
C LEU A 137 -12.34 30.59 0.99
N THR A 138 -12.09 31.72 0.31
CA THR A 138 -11.46 32.89 0.93
C THR A 138 -12.08 34.21 0.49
N THR A 139 -12.18 35.19 1.39
CA THR A 139 -12.55 36.56 1.01
C THR A 139 -11.39 37.35 0.38
N SER A 140 -10.17 36.81 0.46
CA SER A 140 -8.96 37.40 -0.13
C SER A 140 -8.79 37.00 -1.61
N ASP A 141 -7.81 37.59 -2.30
CA ASP A 141 -7.40 37.16 -3.64
C ASP A 141 -6.10 36.33 -3.62
N THR A 142 -5.66 35.89 -2.44
CA THR A 142 -4.44 35.08 -2.29
C THR A 142 -4.71 33.65 -2.74
N GLU A 143 -3.88 33.16 -3.67
CA GLU A 143 -3.86 31.76 -4.08
C GLU A 143 -3.29 30.89 -2.95
N PRO A 144 -3.87 29.70 -2.70
CA PRO A 144 -3.36 28.81 -1.66
C PRO A 144 -2.00 28.21 -2.06
N PRO A 145 -1.13 27.88 -1.09
CA PRO A 145 0.10 27.17 -1.39
C PRO A 145 -0.20 25.76 -1.94
N ASN A 146 0.48 25.38 -3.02
CA ASN A 146 0.29 24.08 -3.68
C ASN A 146 1.32 23.00 -3.27
N GLY A 147 2.40 23.40 -2.59
CA GLY A 147 3.51 22.52 -2.25
C GLY A 147 3.16 21.47 -1.20
N ILE A 148 4.11 20.57 -0.93
CA ILE A 148 4.03 19.55 0.13
C ILE A 148 5.05 19.80 1.25
N ASP A 149 5.70 20.94 1.19
CA ASP A 149 6.75 21.35 2.10
C ASP A 149 6.19 21.66 3.51
N PRO A 150 7.06 21.78 4.53
CA PRO A 150 6.63 22.06 5.90
C PRO A 150 5.81 23.35 6.05
N ASP A 151 6.03 24.39 5.24
CA ASP A 151 5.27 25.64 5.34
C ASP A 151 3.85 25.44 4.81
N THR A 152 3.68 24.73 3.69
CA THR A 152 2.35 24.36 3.18
C THR A 152 1.58 23.49 4.18
N ARG A 153 2.26 22.55 4.86
CA ARG A 153 1.66 21.76 5.93
C ARG A 153 1.27 22.61 7.15
N ALA A 154 2.12 23.54 7.56
CA ALA A 154 1.80 24.47 8.65
C ALA A 154 0.57 25.33 8.31
N TRP A 155 0.44 25.77 7.06
CA TRP A 155 -0.73 26.51 6.57
C TRP A 155 -2.03 25.69 6.69
N ARG A 156 -2.05 24.43 6.22
CA ARG A 156 -3.22 23.54 6.36
C ARG A 156 -3.59 23.33 7.83
N ARG A 157 -2.60 23.05 8.68
CA ARG A 157 -2.80 22.85 10.13
C ARG A 157 -3.41 24.08 10.81
N GLN A 158 -2.88 25.27 10.49
CA GLN A 158 -3.37 26.51 11.07
C GLN A 158 -4.85 26.74 10.73
N LEU A 159 -5.25 26.50 9.47
CA LEU A 159 -6.64 26.66 9.04
C LEU A 159 -7.58 25.61 9.66
N ARG A 160 -7.09 24.41 9.93
CA ARG A 160 -7.83 23.32 10.58
C ARG A 160 -7.80 23.37 12.11
N GLY A 161 -7.10 24.34 12.70
CA GLY A 161 -6.92 24.43 14.16
C GLY A 161 -6.18 23.22 14.76
N LEU A 162 -5.33 22.56 13.97
CA LEU A 162 -4.55 21.41 14.43
C LEU A 162 -3.37 21.86 15.31
N PRO A 163 -2.96 21.06 16.31
CA PRO A 163 -1.80 21.39 17.15
C PRO A 163 -0.52 21.56 16.32
N ASP A 164 0.43 22.39 16.77
CA ASP A 164 1.72 22.57 16.07
C ASP A 164 2.64 21.35 16.17
N HIS A 165 2.45 20.52 17.19
CA HIS A 165 3.24 19.32 17.43
C HIS A 165 2.33 18.09 17.59
N PRO A 166 2.82 16.88 17.24
CA PRO A 166 2.08 15.65 17.43
C PRO A 166 1.59 15.50 18.89
N VAL A 167 0.33 15.10 19.05
CA VAL A 167 -0.25 14.82 20.38
C VAL A 167 0.28 13.49 20.91
N ASP A 168 0.27 13.30 22.23
CA ASP A 168 0.71 12.05 22.83
C ASP A 168 -0.27 10.91 22.52
N GLY A 169 0.21 9.89 21.80
CA GLY A 169 -0.53 8.66 21.48
C GLY A 169 -0.34 7.55 22.51
N GLY A 170 0.48 7.79 23.53
CA GLY A 170 0.78 6.84 24.59
C GLY A 170 2.13 6.15 24.43
N SER A 171 2.45 5.35 25.45
CA SER A 171 3.66 4.54 25.52
C SER A 171 3.31 3.07 25.55
N PHE A 172 4.01 2.30 24.72
CA PHE A 172 3.77 0.88 24.51
C PHE A 172 5.06 0.10 24.72
N ASP A 173 4.92 -1.16 25.13
CA ASP A 173 6.03 -2.11 25.12
C ASP A 173 6.55 -2.30 23.70
N LEU A 174 5.62 -2.45 22.74
CA LEU A 174 5.92 -2.71 21.34
C LEU A 174 5.10 -1.81 20.40
N VAL A 175 5.77 -1.22 19.41
CA VAL A 175 5.10 -0.53 18.28
C VAL A 175 5.36 -1.29 16.97
N VAL A 176 4.29 -1.75 16.32
CA VAL A 176 4.30 -2.46 15.04
C VAL A 176 3.86 -1.51 13.92
N ALA A 177 4.66 -1.38 12.85
CA ALA A 177 4.27 -0.64 11.65
C ALA A 177 3.79 -1.58 10.54
N GLY A 178 2.63 -1.32 9.96
CA GLY A 178 2.07 -2.07 8.84
C GLY A 178 1.15 -3.20 9.30
N GLY A 179 -0.13 -3.09 8.99
CA GLY A 179 -1.22 -4.01 9.33
C GLY A 179 -1.45 -5.13 8.33
N GLY A 180 -0.43 -5.53 7.57
CA GLY A 180 -0.50 -6.73 6.73
C GLY A 180 -0.74 -8.02 7.54
N VAL A 181 -0.93 -9.16 6.87
CA VAL A 181 -0.99 -10.48 7.56
C VAL A 181 0.20 -10.64 8.53
N THR A 182 1.39 -10.20 8.11
CA THR A 182 2.61 -10.17 8.92
C THR A 182 2.49 -9.31 10.18
N GLY A 183 2.07 -8.05 10.06
CA GLY A 183 1.99 -7.16 11.23
C GLY A 183 0.85 -7.48 12.17
N ALA A 184 -0.29 -7.97 11.63
CA ALA A 184 -1.35 -8.53 12.44
C ALA A 184 -0.87 -9.74 13.26
N ALA A 185 -0.02 -10.59 12.66
CA ALA A 185 0.60 -11.71 13.37
C ALA A 185 1.55 -11.24 14.47
N ALA A 186 2.38 -10.23 14.21
CA ALA A 186 3.30 -9.67 15.20
C ALA A 186 2.52 -9.09 16.40
N ALA A 187 1.49 -8.27 16.12
CA ALA A 187 0.70 -7.62 17.16
C ALA A 187 -0.09 -8.62 18.01
N LEU A 188 -0.77 -9.60 17.39
CA LEU A 188 -1.53 -10.60 18.14
C LEU A 188 -0.60 -11.53 18.95
N ALA A 189 0.53 -11.95 18.38
CA ALA A 189 1.50 -12.78 19.08
C ALA A 189 2.07 -12.05 20.31
N ALA A 190 2.45 -10.78 20.16
CA ALA A 190 2.95 -9.95 21.25
C ALA A 190 1.89 -9.68 22.33
N GLY A 191 0.65 -9.39 21.92
CA GLY A 191 -0.48 -9.21 22.84
C GLY A 191 -0.74 -10.45 23.69
N ARG A 192 -0.71 -11.65 23.08
CA ARG A 192 -0.83 -12.94 23.79
C ARG A 192 0.33 -13.26 24.75
N LEU A 193 1.48 -12.59 24.59
CA LEU A 193 2.59 -12.63 25.54
C LEU A 193 2.47 -11.57 26.66
N GLY A 194 1.38 -10.81 26.65
CA GLY A 194 1.05 -9.79 27.64
C GLY A 194 1.70 -8.44 27.40
N LEU A 195 2.27 -8.19 26.21
CA LEU A 195 2.81 -6.87 25.86
C LEU A 195 1.69 -5.89 25.54
N THR A 196 1.86 -4.63 25.92
CA THR A 196 1.07 -3.52 25.40
C THR A 196 1.56 -3.16 23.99
N VAL A 197 0.66 -3.21 23.01
CA VAL A 197 1.03 -3.09 21.59
C VAL A 197 0.27 -1.97 20.92
N ALA A 198 0.98 -1.12 20.17
CA ALA A 198 0.39 -0.26 19.15
C ALA A 198 0.64 -0.86 17.75
N LEU A 199 -0.41 -1.26 17.05
CA LEU A 199 -0.36 -1.60 15.64
C LEU A 199 -0.80 -0.38 14.82
N ILE A 200 0.13 0.19 14.04
CA ILE A 200 -0.11 1.38 13.22
C ILE A 200 -0.21 0.95 11.76
N GLN A 201 -1.34 1.22 11.13
CA GLN A 201 -1.66 0.85 9.75
C GLN A 201 -2.18 2.09 9.01
N ASN A 202 -1.64 2.35 7.83
CA ASN A 202 -1.95 3.56 7.07
C ASN A 202 -3.28 3.53 6.30
N ARG A 203 -3.93 2.35 6.20
CA ARG A 203 -5.19 2.15 5.47
C ARG A 203 -6.34 1.74 6.40
N PRO A 204 -7.62 1.83 5.96
CA PRO A 204 -8.78 1.48 6.80
C PRO A 204 -8.97 -0.02 7.03
N VAL A 205 -8.17 -0.88 6.39
CA VAL A 205 -8.27 -2.34 6.50
C VAL A 205 -6.93 -2.98 6.84
N LEU A 206 -7.00 -4.21 7.37
CA LEU A 206 -5.84 -5.06 7.61
C LEU A 206 -5.65 -6.07 6.46
N GLY A 207 -4.49 -6.72 6.44
CA GLY A 207 -4.18 -7.80 5.50
C GLY A 207 -3.18 -7.45 4.42
N GLY A 208 -2.90 -6.16 4.18
CA GLY A 208 -1.93 -5.73 3.17
C GLY A 208 -2.37 -6.21 1.79
N ASN A 209 -1.52 -6.93 1.05
CA ASN A 209 -1.92 -7.50 -0.24
C ASN A 209 -3.10 -8.49 -0.13
N ALA A 210 -3.38 -9.06 1.04
CA ALA A 210 -4.54 -9.92 1.26
C ALA A 210 -5.81 -9.20 1.74
N SER A 211 -5.76 -7.88 1.90
CA SER A 211 -6.94 -7.07 2.25
C SER A 211 -8.04 -7.16 1.19
N THR A 212 -9.23 -6.67 1.50
CA THR A 212 -10.34 -6.52 0.54
C THR A 212 -10.04 -5.53 -0.58
N GLU A 213 -9.12 -4.59 -0.37
CA GLU A 213 -8.69 -3.60 -1.37
C GLU A 213 -7.84 -4.21 -2.49
N ILE A 214 -7.21 -5.37 -2.26
CA ILE A 214 -6.27 -6.01 -3.21
C ILE A 214 -6.67 -7.47 -3.51
N GLY A 215 -6.99 -8.26 -2.48
CA GLY A 215 -7.58 -9.59 -2.63
C GLY A 215 -6.60 -10.77 -2.83
N LEU A 216 -5.29 -10.58 -2.67
CA LEU A 216 -4.31 -11.66 -2.89
C LEU A 216 -4.41 -12.78 -1.83
N THR A 217 -4.19 -14.02 -2.24
CA THR A 217 -4.17 -15.17 -1.34
C THR A 217 -2.86 -15.24 -0.52
N PRO A 218 -2.92 -15.36 0.82
CA PRO A 218 -1.73 -15.66 1.63
C PRO A 218 -1.12 -17.03 1.30
N ARG A 219 0.10 -17.02 0.76
CA ARG A 219 0.92 -18.20 0.43
C ARG A 219 2.10 -18.36 1.40
N GLY A 220 2.83 -19.47 1.30
CA GLY A 220 3.95 -19.81 2.18
C GLY A 220 3.51 -20.58 3.43
N GLU A 221 4.40 -20.66 4.42
CA GLU A 221 4.16 -21.34 5.69
C GLU A 221 3.08 -20.65 6.52
N ARG A 222 2.07 -21.39 6.96
CA ARG A 222 0.92 -20.83 7.69
C ARG A 222 0.60 -21.68 8.91
N GLY A 223 1.16 -21.28 10.05
CA GLY A 223 0.82 -21.88 11.34
C GLY A 223 -0.60 -21.53 11.80
N PRO A 224 -1.07 -22.11 12.92
CA PRO A 224 -2.43 -21.91 13.40
C PRO A 224 -2.83 -20.43 13.59
N LEU A 225 -1.91 -19.61 14.11
CA LEU A 225 -2.15 -18.17 14.32
C LEU A 225 -2.36 -17.43 13.00
N ILE A 226 -1.52 -17.69 12.00
CA ILE A 226 -1.61 -17.06 10.67
C ILE A 226 -2.88 -17.52 9.95
N LYS A 227 -3.19 -18.82 10.00
CA LYS A 227 -4.42 -19.39 9.43
C LYS A 227 -5.66 -18.73 10.03
N ALA A 228 -5.69 -18.52 11.35
CA ALA A 228 -6.77 -17.82 12.02
C ALA A 228 -6.87 -16.38 11.51
N LEU A 229 -5.82 -15.57 11.60
CA LEU A 229 -5.81 -14.18 11.14
C LEU A 229 -6.20 -14.03 9.65
N SER A 230 -5.78 -14.96 8.80
CA SER A 230 -6.07 -14.93 7.36
C SER A 230 -7.39 -15.60 6.95
N ALA A 231 -8.16 -16.14 7.91
CA ALA A 231 -9.49 -16.65 7.63
C ALA A 231 -10.38 -15.49 7.15
N ARG A 232 -11.26 -15.76 6.19
CA ARG A 232 -12.16 -14.76 5.61
C ARG A 232 -13.59 -14.91 6.13
N SER A 233 -14.25 -13.79 6.40
CA SER A 233 -15.70 -13.68 6.59
C SER A 233 -16.44 -13.77 5.25
N GLU A 234 -17.78 -13.76 5.30
CA GLU A 234 -18.63 -13.88 4.11
C GLU A 234 -18.48 -12.70 3.13
N ASP A 235 -18.25 -11.50 3.66
CA ASP A 235 -17.91 -10.28 2.89
C ASP A 235 -16.49 -10.31 2.29
N GLY A 236 -15.71 -11.34 2.62
CA GLY A 236 -14.36 -11.56 2.12
C GLY A 236 -13.27 -10.86 2.92
N ASP A 237 -13.57 -10.10 3.98
CA ASP A 237 -12.54 -9.49 4.82
C ASP A 237 -11.83 -10.53 5.71
N LEU A 238 -10.64 -10.20 6.19
CA LEU A 238 -9.87 -11.06 7.09
C LEU A 238 -10.37 -10.90 8.53
N THR A 239 -10.44 -12.01 9.28
CA THR A 239 -10.77 -11.98 10.73
C THR A 239 -9.70 -11.32 11.61
N ALA A 240 -8.59 -10.86 11.02
CA ALA A 240 -7.47 -10.25 11.71
C ALA A 240 -7.87 -9.08 12.62
N LEU A 241 -8.74 -8.17 12.15
CA LEU A 241 -9.12 -7.00 12.92
C LEU A 241 -9.95 -7.37 14.15
N ASP A 242 -10.88 -8.31 14.01
CA ASP A 242 -11.70 -8.81 15.11
C ASP A 242 -10.86 -9.50 16.18
N LEU A 243 -9.90 -10.33 15.75
CA LEU A 243 -8.99 -11.02 16.66
C LEU A 243 -8.09 -10.04 17.43
N LEU A 244 -7.62 -8.97 16.80
CA LEU A 244 -6.81 -7.95 17.45
C LEU A 244 -7.64 -7.08 18.40
N ARG A 245 -8.86 -6.69 18.01
CA ARG A 245 -9.78 -5.93 18.88
C ARG A 245 -10.22 -6.73 20.11
N ALA A 246 -10.26 -8.05 20.01
CA ALA A 246 -10.55 -8.94 21.12
C ALA A 246 -9.37 -9.13 22.09
N GLU A 247 -8.15 -8.76 21.70
CA GLU A 247 -6.95 -8.88 22.53
C GLU A 247 -6.77 -7.61 23.41
N PRO A 248 -6.94 -7.67 24.73
CA PRO A 248 -7.05 -6.49 25.58
C PRO A 248 -5.83 -5.57 25.61
N THR A 249 -4.64 -6.09 25.29
CA THR A 249 -3.39 -5.32 25.32
C THR A 249 -2.99 -4.75 23.96
N VAL A 250 -3.77 -4.99 22.91
CA VAL A 250 -3.49 -4.51 21.55
C VAL A 250 -4.39 -3.32 21.22
N SER A 251 -3.76 -2.20 20.89
CA SER A 251 -4.40 -1.02 20.30
C SER A 251 -4.12 -0.97 18.80
N VAL A 252 -5.17 -0.88 17.98
CA VAL A 252 -5.07 -0.80 16.53
C VAL A 252 -5.39 0.61 16.07
N PHE A 253 -4.46 1.24 15.37
CA PHE A 253 -4.57 2.57 14.77
C PHE A 253 -4.60 2.42 13.25
N LEU A 254 -5.81 2.38 12.69
CA LEU A 254 -6.04 2.35 11.24
C LEU A 254 -5.96 3.77 10.67
N GLU A 255 -5.74 3.89 9.37
CA GLU A 255 -5.64 5.19 8.68
C GLU A 255 -4.53 6.10 9.26
N HIS A 256 -3.50 5.54 9.92
CA HIS A 256 -2.38 6.29 10.49
C HIS A 256 -1.10 6.07 9.66
N GLN A 257 -0.70 7.09 8.90
CA GLN A 257 0.52 7.07 8.09
C GLN A 257 1.72 7.54 8.91
N ILE A 258 2.71 6.65 9.10
CA ILE A 258 3.99 7.03 9.75
C ILE A 258 4.76 7.94 8.80
N PHE A 259 5.21 9.09 9.31
CA PHE A 259 5.97 10.08 8.53
C PHE A 259 7.27 10.52 9.20
N ASP A 260 7.48 10.24 10.49
CA ASP A 260 8.71 10.61 11.20
C ASP A 260 9.08 9.60 12.31
N VAL A 261 10.38 9.56 12.65
CA VAL A 261 10.96 8.69 13.68
C VAL A 261 11.96 9.49 14.52
N ALA A 262 11.73 9.51 15.84
CA ALA A 262 12.67 10.11 16.78
C ALA A 262 13.65 9.07 17.34
N ARG A 263 14.94 9.39 17.32
CA ARG A 263 16.04 8.55 17.84
C ARG A 263 16.77 9.18 19.01
N ASN A 264 17.36 8.34 19.85
CA ASN A 264 18.41 8.69 20.80
C ASN A 264 19.58 7.71 20.62
N GLY A 265 20.63 8.16 19.91
CA GLY A 265 21.70 7.27 19.46
C GLY A 265 21.14 6.16 18.57
N ASP A 266 21.47 4.92 18.92
CA ASP A 266 21.10 3.70 18.16
C ASP A 266 19.75 3.12 18.60
N ARG A 267 18.96 3.91 19.34
CA ARG A 267 17.61 3.52 19.79
C ARG A 267 16.54 4.42 19.21
N ILE A 268 15.47 3.82 18.71
CA ILE A 268 14.23 4.53 18.39
C ILE A 268 13.50 4.82 19.71
N VAL A 269 12.97 6.03 19.85
CA VAL A 269 12.22 6.48 21.03
C VAL A 269 10.73 6.60 20.72
N SER A 270 10.39 7.08 19.52
CA SER A 270 9.01 7.20 19.08
C SER A 270 8.88 7.24 17.56
N VAL A 271 7.67 6.98 17.09
CA VAL A 271 7.25 7.25 15.71
C VAL A 271 6.09 8.24 15.73
N ASP A 272 6.06 9.14 14.77
CA ASP A 272 4.94 10.07 14.58
C ASP A 272 4.14 9.61 13.36
N ALA A 273 2.82 9.54 13.53
CA ALA A 273 1.90 9.16 12.47
C ALA A 273 0.77 10.18 12.34
N ARG A 274 0.28 10.35 11.11
CA ARG A 274 -0.83 11.25 10.79
C ARG A 274 -2.08 10.44 10.49
N ASP A 275 -3.18 10.81 11.13
CA ASP A 275 -4.50 10.25 10.85
C ASP A 275 -5.03 10.82 9.53
N ALA A 276 -5.32 9.95 8.56
CA ALA A 276 -5.72 10.31 7.21
C ALA A 276 -7.11 10.97 7.12
N ARG A 277 -7.92 10.95 8.19
CA ARG A 277 -9.23 11.63 8.21
C ARG A 277 -9.15 12.99 8.85
N SER A 278 -8.57 13.07 10.06
CA SER A 278 -8.54 14.30 10.83
C SER A 278 -7.29 15.16 10.59
N GLY A 279 -6.29 14.65 9.87
CA GLY A 279 -4.98 15.29 9.74
C GLY A 279 -4.20 15.38 11.05
N ARG A 280 -4.75 14.83 12.15
CA ARG A 280 -4.15 14.90 13.48
C ARG A 280 -2.90 14.05 13.54
N GLU A 281 -1.80 14.66 13.95
CA GLU A 281 -0.54 13.97 14.15
C GLU A 281 -0.44 13.46 15.58
N THR A 282 -0.01 12.21 15.72
CA THR A 282 0.08 11.49 17.00
C THR A 282 1.45 10.85 17.14
N ARG A 283 2.06 11.01 18.32
CA ARG A 283 3.36 10.43 18.68
C ARG A 283 3.17 9.16 19.49
N PHE A 284 3.71 8.05 18.99
CA PHE A 284 3.67 6.74 19.66
C PHE A 284 5.05 6.40 20.21
N ARG A 285 5.17 6.24 21.53
CA ARG A 285 6.42 5.83 22.18
C ARG A 285 6.46 4.32 22.32
N GLY A 286 7.65 3.75 22.13
CA GLY A 286 7.86 2.31 22.17
C GLY A 286 9.18 1.96 22.84
N ALA A 287 9.22 0.86 23.60
CA ALA A 287 10.48 0.29 24.07
C ALA A 287 11.17 -0.52 22.98
N THR A 288 10.39 -1.29 22.19
CA THR A 288 10.85 -2.01 21.00
C THR A 288 9.93 -1.78 19.80
N PHE A 289 10.47 -1.98 18.60
CA PHE A 289 9.81 -1.67 17.34
C PHE A 289 9.92 -2.85 16.37
N ILE A 290 8.81 -3.19 15.69
CA ILE A 290 8.81 -4.16 14.59
C ILE A 290 8.29 -3.47 13.32
N ASP A 291 9.10 -3.47 12.27
CA ASP A 291 8.69 -3.02 10.94
C ASP A 291 8.09 -4.19 10.14
N CYS A 292 6.80 -4.09 9.82
CA CYS A 292 6.01 -5.02 9.00
C CYS A 292 5.44 -4.34 7.75
N THR A 293 5.99 -3.19 7.33
CA THR A 293 5.44 -2.35 6.25
C THR A 293 5.63 -2.96 4.86
N GLY A 294 6.63 -3.82 4.69
CA GLY A 294 6.94 -4.44 3.41
C GLY A 294 7.90 -3.63 2.54
N THR A 295 8.28 -2.42 2.95
CA THR A 295 9.07 -1.49 2.13
C THR A 295 10.21 -0.84 2.90
N ALA A 296 10.39 -1.22 4.17
CA ALA A 296 11.40 -0.69 5.08
C ALA A 296 11.27 0.81 5.41
N ILE A 297 10.08 1.41 5.29
CA ILE A 297 9.88 2.86 5.52
C ILE A 297 10.38 3.31 6.89
N ARG A 298 10.16 2.51 7.94
CA ARG A 298 10.63 2.86 9.30
C ARG A 298 12.16 2.90 9.36
N GLY A 299 12.81 1.98 8.67
CA GLY A 299 14.26 1.90 8.59
C GLY A 299 14.82 3.10 7.86
N LEU A 300 14.20 3.50 6.76
CA LEU A 300 14.60 4.69 6.00
C LEU A 300 14.47 5.96 6.83
N LEU A 301 13.33 6.15 7.50
CA LEU A 301 13.11 7.30 8.39
C LEU A 301 14.08 7.29 9.58
N ALA A 302 14.37 6.10 10.12
CA ALA A 302 15.34 5.95 11.19
C ALA A 302 16.79 6.07 10.70
N GLY A 303 17.09 6.01 9.40
CA GLY A 303 18.45 5.96 8.87
C GLY A 303 19.15 4.62 9.09
N ALA A 304 18.40 3.51 9.11
CA ALA A 304 18.91 2.16 9.19
C ALA A 304 19.58 1.71 7.88
N GLU A 305 20.60 0.86 7.93
CA GLU A 305 21.24 0.31 6.73
C GLU A 305 20.27 -0.60 5.94
N THR A 306 20.15 -0.34 4.63
CA THR A 306 19.28 -1.10 3.71
C THR A 306 20.03 -1.48 2.44
N MET A 307 19.58 -2.56 1.80
CA MET A 307 19.96 -2.99 0.46
C MET A 307 18.83 -2.69 -0.52
N PHE A 308 19.20 -2.41 -1.76
CA PHE A 308 18.30 -2.14 -2.87
C PHE A 308 18.85 -2.79 -4.15
N GLY A 309 17.96 -3.04 -5.11
CA GLY A 309 18.32 -3.56 -6.42
C GLY A 309 18.44 -5.08 -6.49
N TYR A 310 18.98 -5.54 -7.61
CA TYR A 310 19.40 -6.92 -7.85
C TYR A 310 20.91 -6.98 -7.65
N GLU A 311 21.37 -7.72 -6.63
CA GLU A 311 22.80 -7.93 -6.43
C GLU A 311 23.39 -8.75 -7.58
N SER A 312 24.65 -8.49 -7.93
CA SER A 312 25.33 -9.29 -8.94
C SER A 312 25.67 -10.69 -8.42
N ARG A 313 25.79 -11.65 -9.35
CA ARG A 313 26.25 -13.02 -9.08
C ARG A 313 27.55 -13.04 -8.28
N ALA A 314 28.46 -12.11 -8.53
CA ALA A 314 29.76 -12.07 -7.86
C ALA A 314 29.68 -11.63 -6.38
N GLU A 315 28.64 -10.88 -5.98
CA GLU A 315 28.54 -10.33 -4.62
C GLU A 315 28.22 -11.39 -3.57
N PHE A 316 27.32 -12.33 -3.91
CA PHE A 316 26.87 -13.39 -3.00
C PHE A 316 27.08 -14.81 -3.55
N ASN A 317 27.73 -14.94 -4.72
CA ASN A 317 27.92 -16.19 -5.44
C ASN A 317 26.59 -16.91 -5.75
N GLU A 318 25.56 -16.15 -6.13
CA GLU A 318 24.21 -16.68 -6.37
C GLU A 318 23.97 -16.98 -7.86
N PRO A 319 23.78 -18.25 -8.26
CA PRO A 319 23.66 -18.60 -9.68
C PRO A 319 22.43 -17.99 -10.37
N LEU A 320 21.35 -17.68 -9.63
CA LEU A 320 20.16 -17.02 -10.19
C LEU A 320 20.27 -15.51 -10.29
N ALA A 321 21.27 -14.91 -9.63
CA ALA A 321 21.53 -13.48 -9.73
C ALA A 321 22.05 -13.09 -11.13
N PRO A 322 21.77 -11.85 -11.57
CA PRO A 322 22.32 -11.30 -12.81
C PRO A 322 23.85 -11.22 -12.77
N GLU A 323 24.50 -11.12 -13.92
CA GLU A 323 25.97 -10.99 -13.98
C GLU A 323 26.45 -9.66 -13.38
N GLU A 324 25.72 -8.58 -13.67
CA GLU A 324 25.97 -7.25 -13.14
C GLU A 324 24.80 -6.80 -12.28
N ARG A 325 25.10 -5.98 -11.27
CA ARG A 325 24.12 -5.35 -10.41
C ARG A 325 23.30 -4.36 -11.21
N PHE A 326 22.00 -4.28 -10.92
CA PHE A 326 21.16 -3.20 -11.44
C PHE A 326 20.11 -2.78 -10.40
N GLU A 327 19.81 -1.48 -10.40
CA GLU A 327 18.96 -0.83 -9.40
C GLU A 327 17.51 -0.83 -9.91
N SER A 328 16.82 -1.94 -9.66
CA SER A 328 15.42 -2.19 -10.02
C SER A 328 14.81 -3.07 -8.93
N HIS A 329 13.49 -3.14 -8.86
CA HIS A 329 12.80 -3.96 -7.86
C HIS A 329 11.55 -4.63 -8.44
N HIS A 330 10.86 -5.40 -7.62
CA HIS A 330 9.61 -6.03 -8.04
C HIS A 330 8.53 -4.96 -8.18
N GLY A 331 7.97 -4.82 -9.39
CA GLY A 331 6.89 -3.90 -9.69
C GLY A 331 5.57 -4.23 -9.00
N ASN A 332 4.60 -3.35 -9.23
CA ASN A 332 3.26 -3.40 -8.65
C ASN A 332 2.24 -3.96 -9.64
N THR A 333 1.13 -4.49 -9.12
CA THR A 333 0.03 -5.01 -9.94
C THR A 333 -1.31 -4.48 -9.43
N LEU A 334 -2.27 -4.23 -10.32
CA LEU A 334 -3.67 -4.01 -9.93
C LEU A 334 -4.48 -5.26 -10.21
N PHE A 335 -5.15 -5.74 -9.18
CA PHE A 335 -6.10 -6.83 -9.32
C PHE A 335 -7.42 -6.29 -9.84
N PHE A 336 -8.14 -7.11 -10.60
CA PHE A 336 -9.45 -6.78 -11.14
C PHE A 336 -10.30 -8.04 -11.23
N ARG A 337 -11.60 -7.86 -11.46
CA ARG A 337 -12.53 -8.94 -11.78
C ARG A 337 -13.57 -8.48 -12.80
N THR A 338 -13.98 -9.41 -13.64
CA THR A 338 -15.05 -9.22 -14.62
C THR A 338 -16.23 -10.11 -14.28
N ARG A 339 -17.41 -9.76 -14.78
CA ARG A 339 -18.64 -10.53 -14.57
C ARG A 339 -19.49 -10.51 -15.83
N GLU A 340 -20.14 -11.64 -16.11
CA GLU A 340 -21.17 -11.72 -17.14
C GLU A 340 -22.52 -11.28 -16.57
N LEU A 341 -23.17 -10.34 -17.25
CA LEU A 341 -24.52 -9.88 -16.93
C LEU A 341 -25.58 -10.72 -17.66
N ASP A 342 -26.84 -10.58 -17.23
CA ASP A 342 -28.01 -11.14 -17.92
C ASP A 342 -28.50 -10.26 -19.09
N HIS A 343 -27.88 -9.11 -19.31
CA HIS A 343 -28.16 -8.16 -20.37
C HIS A 343 -26.86 -7.54 -20.92
N PRO A 344 -26.86 -6.99 -22.15
CA PRO A 344 -25.71 -6.28 -22.68
C PRO A 344 -25.29 -5.11 -21.78
N SER A 345 -23.99 -4.90 -21.65
CA SER A 345 -23.38 -3.74 -20.99
C SER A 345 -22.52 -2.96 -21.96
N ASP A 346 -22.65 -1.63 -21.91
CA ASP A 346 -21.77 -0.72 -22.61
C ASP A 346 -20.53 -0.40 -21.76
N PHE A 347 -19.45 -0.01 -22.42
CA PHE A 347 -18.27 0.55 -21.77
C PHE A 347 -17.84 1.81 -22.53
N PRO A 348 -17.55 2.93 -21.85
CA PRO A 348 -17.15 4.15 -22.53
C PRO A 348 -15.90 3.98 -23.39
N ASP A 349 -15.77 4.81 -24.42
CA ASP A 349 -14.54 4.86 -25.22
C ASP A 349 -13.38 5.41 -24.38
N VAL A 350 -12.27 4.68 -24.37
CA VAL A 350 -11.08 4.96 -23.53
C VAL A 350 -9.79 4.98 -24.35
N PRO A 351 -9.67 5.85 -25.37
CA PRO A 351 -8.49 5.89 -26.25
C PRO A 351 -7.19 6.09 -25.46
N TRP A 352 -7.22 6.90 -24.40
CA TRP A 352 -6.11 7.10 -23.48
C TRP A 352 -5.66 5.84 -22.72
N ALA A 353 -6.55 4.88 -22.52
CA ALA A 353 -6.25 3.60 -21.89
C ALA A 353 -5.75 2.58 -22.93
N VAL A 354 -6.38 2.59 -24.12
CA VAL A 354 -5.96 1.79 -25.28
C VAL A 354 -4.56 2.16 -25.75
N GLU A 355 -4.11 3.41 -25.60
CA GLU A 355 -2.71 3.80 -25.83
C GLU A 355 -1.71 2.97 -25.01
N VAL A 356 -2.05 2.65 -23.75
CA VAL A 356 -1.21 1.83 -22.86
C VAL A 356 -1.39 0.35 -23.15
N ALA A 357 -2.64 -0.11 -23.22
CA ALA A 357 -2.95 -1.52 -23.47
C ALA A 357 -2.56 -1.98 -24.89
N GLN A 358 -2.44 -1.05 -25.83
CA GLN A 358 -2.25 -1.29 -27.26
C GLN A 358 -3.35 -2.23 -27.78
N ASP A 359 -3.00 -3.39 -28.35
CA ASP A 359 -3.93 -4.44 -28.79
C ASP A 359 -4.01 -5.61 -27.80
N TYR A 360 -3.50 -5.45 -26.57
CA TYR A 360 -3.58 -6.49 -25.57
C TYR A 360 -5.05 -6.73 -25.18
N ALA A 361 -5.49 -7.99 -25.26
CA ALA A 361 -6.89 -8.38 -25.09
C ALA A 361 -7.03 -9.71 -24.34
N ASN A 362 -6.33 -9.83 -23.21
CA ASN A 362 -6.37 -11.02 -22.35
C ASN A 362 -6.54 -10.62 -20.89
N LEU A 363 -7.75 -10.81 -20.35
CA LEU A 363 -8.13 -10.53 -18.96
C LEU A 363 -7.98 -11.77 -18.05
N GLY A 364 -7.14 -12.72 -18.45
CA GLY A 364 -6.77 -13.87 -17.62
C GLY A 364 -5.86 -13.46 -16.45
N GLY A 365 -6.01 -14.16 -15.33
CA GLY A 365 -5.34 -13.82 -14.09
C GLY A 365 -6.14 -12.87 -13.20
N GLN A 366 -7.43 -12.70 -13.46
CA GLN A 366 -8.30 -11.92 -12.60
C GLN A 366 -8.53 -12.60 -11.22
N LEU A 367 -9.17 -11.89 -10.31
CA LEU A 367 -9.76 -12.47 -9.10
C LEU A 367 -11.13 -13.09 -9.42
N GLU A 368 -11.51 -14.14 -8.73
CA GLU A 368 -12.93 -14.53 -8.61
C GLU A 368 -13.57 -13.78 -7.43
N ARG A 369 -12.86 -13.76 -6.30
CA ARG A 369 -13.19 -13.06 -5.06
C ARG A 369 -11.92 -12.87 -4.22
N PRO A 370 -11.90 -12.02 -3.18
CA PRO A 370 -10.75 -11.90 -2.30
C PRO A 370 -10.28 -13.27 -1.77
N GLY A 371 -8.98 -13.58 -1.95
CA GLY A 371 -8.38 -14.87 -1.60
C GLY A 371 -8.57 -15.99 -2.61
N VAL A 372 -9.12 -15.71 -3.80
CA VAL A 372 -9.15 -16.63 -4.95
C VAL A 372 -8.68 -15.87 -6.19
N ASP A 373 -7.38 -15.94 -6.45
CA ASP A 373 -6.67 -15.24 -7.52
C ASP A 373 -6.16 -16.17 -8.63
N ASN A 374 -5.76 -15.59 -9.76
CA ASN A 374 -5.23 -16.29 -10.94
C ASN A 374 -6.26 -17.18 -11.66
N VAL A 375 -7.52 -16.73 -11.76
CA VAL A 375 -8.54 -17.45 -12.52
C VAL A 375 -8.50 -17.09 -14.01
N ALA A 376 -9.00 -17.99 -14.85
CA ALA A 376 -9.16 -17.70 -16.27
C ALA A 376 -10.09 -16.49 -16.48
N GLY A 377 -9.92 -15.82 -17.62
CA GLY A 377 -10.72 -14.65 -17.96
C GLY A 377 -10.95 -14.54 -19.47
N PRO A 378 -11.75 -13.55 -19.88
CA PRO A 378 -11.99 -13.25 -21.28
C PRO A 378 -10.69 -13.05 -22.08
N VAL A 379 -10.64 -13.62 -23.27
CA VAL A 379 -9.55 -13.44 -24.23
C VAL A 379 -10.15 -13.23 -25.61
N ALA A 380 -9.70 -12.20 -26.33
CA ALA A 380 -10.25 -11.86 -27.64
C ALA A 380 -9.16 -11.74 -28.72
N GLY A 381 -9.55 -11.97 -29.97
CA GLY A 381 -8.73 -11.68 -31.15
C GLY A 381 -7.37 -12.40 -31.14
N PRO A 382 -6.28 -11.72 -31.57
CA PRO A 382 -4.96 -12.33 -31.68
C PRO A 382 -4.43 -12.93 -30.38
N ALA A 383 -4.88 -12.44 -29.21
CA ALA A 383 -4.44 -12.93 -27.90
C ALA A 383 -4.83 -14.40 -27.64
N ARG A 384 -5.83 -14.95 -28.35
CA ARG A 384 -6.18 -16.39 -28.29
C ARG A 384 -5.12 -17.28 -28.95
N THR A 385 -4.38 -16.74 -29.92
CA THR A 385 -3.33 -17.48 -30.63
C THR A 385 -2.00 -17.15 -29.98
N HIS A 386 -1.44 -18.12 -29.25
CA HIS A 386 -0.17 -17.91 -28.58
C HIS A 386 0.98 -17.80 -29.59
N ASP A 387 1.80 -16.77 -29.45
CA ASP A 387 3.09 -16.73 -30.12
C ASP A 387 3.94 -17.92 -29.62
N PRO A 388 4.40 -18.82 -30.52
CA PRO A 388 5.25 -19.95 -30.14
C PRO A 388 6.55 -19.56 -29.43
N SER A 389 6.99 -18.30 -29.54
CA SER A 389 8.15 -17.74 -28.83
C SER A 389 7.90 -17.55 -27.33
N ILE A 390 6.63 -17.40 -26.92
CA ILE A 390 6.26 -17.17 -25.52
C ILE A 390 6.48 -18.45 -24.71
N PRO A 391 7.24 -18.42 -23.60
CA PRO A 391 7.41 -19.58 -22.74
C PRO A 391 6.06 -20.13 -22.26
N ARG A 392 5.83 -21.45 -22.37
CA ARG A 392 4.54 -22.10 -21.99
C ARG A 392 4.01 -21.70 -20.61
N ARG A 393 4.90 -21.41 -19.65
CA ARG A 393 4.54 -20.95 -18.31
C ARG A 393 3.82 -19.59 -18.31
N MET A 394 4.18 -18.71 -19.24
CA MET A 394 3.62 -17.37 -19.42
C MET A 394 2.20 -17.39 -20.03
N LEU A 395 1.72 -18.57 -20.44
CA LEU A 395 0.37 -18.78 -20.96
C LEU A 395 -0.66 -19.08 -19.86
N LYS A 396 -0.21 -19.24 -18.61
CA LYS A 396 -1.10 -19.45 -17.47
C LYS A 396 -1.81 -18.15 -17.09
N PRO A 397 -3.00 -18.19 -16.50
CA PRO A 397 -3.71 -16.98 -16.10
C PRO A 397 -3.14 -16.45 -14.77
N PHE A 398 -1.89 -16.02 -14.72
CA PHE A 398 -1.31 -15.44 -13.50
C PHE A 398 -1.41 -13.92 -13.52
N THR A 399 -2.03 -13.34 -12.49
CA THR A 399 -2.16 -11.88 -12.31
C THR A 399 -0.80 -11.20 -12.27
N HIS A 400 0.18 -11.90 -11.72
CA HIS A 400 1.57 -11.47 -11.54
C HIS A 400 2.34 -11.24 -12.85
N PHE A 401 1.72 -11.50 -14.01
CA PHE A 401 2.30 -11.09 -15.28
C PHE A 401 2.04 -9.63 -15.63
N TRP A 402 1.06 -9.01 -14.98
CA TRP A 402 0.72 -7.60 -15.13
C TRP A 402 1.46 -6.80 -14.07
N GLU A 403 2.58 -6.20 -14.44
CA GLU A 403 3.41 -5.46 -13.51
C GLU A 403 4.01 -4.21 -14.14
N TYR A 404 4.09 -3.14 -13.34
CA TYR A 404 4.72 -1.88 -13.73
C TYR A 404 5.45 -1.25 -12.54
N GLY A 405 6.39 -0.34 -12.81
CA GLY A 405 7.08 0.43 -11.79
C GLY A 405 8.32 -0.24 -11.19
N HIS A 406 8.98 -1.16 -11.90
CA HIS A 406 10.21 -1.82 -11.44
C HIS A 406 11.39 -0.85 -11.27
N ASP A 407 11.38 0.27 -12.00
CA ASP A 407 12.45 1.29 -12.01
C ASP A 407 12.01 2.65 -11.43
N LEU A 408 10.88 2.68 -10.72
CA LEU A 408 10.26 3.89 -10.15
C LEU A 408 10.26 3.80 -8.62
N ASP A 409 10.38 4.92 -7.90
CA ASP A 409 10.38 4.87 -6.44
C ASP A 409 8.94 4.83 -5.91
N PRO A 410 8.49 3.76 -5.21
CA PRO A 410 7.13 3.64 -4.71
C PRO A 410 6.81 4.59 -3.54
N TYR A 411 7.70 5.49 -3.15
CA TYR A 411 7.38 6.60 -2.24
C TYR A 411 7.11 7.92 -2.95
N THR A 412 7.55 8.08 -4.20
CA THR A 412 7.44 9.34 -4.95
C THR A 412 6.74 9.20 -6.30
N ASP A 413 6.60 7.98 -6.82
CA ASP A 413 5.99 7.68 -8.11
C ASP A 413 4.79 6.72 -7.97
N ALA A 414 4.28 6.51 -6.76
CA ALA A 414 3.32 5.45 -6.49
C ALA A 414 1.95 5.75 -7.09
N GLU A 415 1.53 7.01 -7.11
CA GLU A 415 0.30 7.41 -7.77
C GLU A 415 0.41 7.17 -9.29
N HIS A 416 1.56 7.54 -9.87
CA HIS A 416 1.84 7.30 -11.29
C HIS A 416 1.83 5.81 -11.65
N ILE A 417 2.44 4.96 -10.83
CA ILE A 417 2.45 3.51 -11.03
C ILE A 417 1.01 2.96 -11.03
N ARG A 418 0.17 3.36 -10.05
CA ARG A 418 -1.24 2.97 -9.99
C ARG A 418 -1.97 3.41 -11.25
N ASP A 419 -1.82 4.67 -11.64
CA ASP A 419 -2.52 5.27 -12.78
C ASP A 419 -2.18 4.58 -14.10
N HIS A 420 -0.91 4.21 -14.30
CA HIS A 420 -0.49 3.45 -15.49
C HIS A 420 -1.15 2.07 -15.53
N LEU A 421 -1.23 1.38 -14.40
CA LEU A 421 -1.89 0.08 -14.29
C LEU A 421 -3.41 0.18 -14.50
N LEU A 422 -4.07 1.25 -14.05
CA LEU A 422 -5.50 1.49 -14.33
C LEU A 422 -5.74 1.61 -15.84
N ARG A 423 -4.90 2.37 -16.54
CA ARG A 423 -4.94 2.51 -18.01
C ARG A 423 -4.76 1.16 -18.71
N ALA A 424 -3.82 0.34 -18.24
CA ALA A 424 -3.62 -1.01 -18.79
C ALA A 424 -4.88 -1.88 -18.63
N VAL A 425 -5.54 -1.85 -17.46
CA VAL A 425 -6.76 -2.62 -17.19
C VAL A 425 -7.94 -2.14 -18.05
N TYR A 426 -8.22 -0.84 -18.03
CA TYR A 426 -9.35 -0.26 -18.80
C TYR A 426 -9.17 -0.45 -20.30
N GLY A 427 -7.96 -0.23 -20.83
CA GLY A 427 -7.66 -0.41 -22.25
C GLY A 427 -7.79 -1.87 -22.68
N THR A 428 -7.32 -2.80 -21.86
CA THR A 428 -7.46 -4.24 -22.16
C THR A 428 -8.93 -4.68 -22.14
N PHE A 429 -9.72 -4.16 -21.19
CA PHE A 429 -11.15 -4.44 -21.14
C PHE A 429 -11.88 -3.91 -22.38
N SER A 430 -11.57 -2.67 -22.79
CA SER A 430 -12.07 -2.09 -24.04
C SER A 430 -11.72 -2.96 -25.23
N ASN A 431 -10.46 -3.38 -25.38
CA ASN A 431 -10.01 -4.23 -26.48
C ASN A 431 -10.79 -5.55 -26.57
N VAL A 432 -11.05 -6.21 -25.43
CA VAL A 432 -11.84 -7.46 -25.41
C VAL A 432 -13.24 -7.25 -25.96
N LYS A 433 -13.96 -6.21 -25.50
CA LYS A 433 -15.32 -5.91 -25.99
C LYS A 433 -15.31 -5.46 -27.45
N THR A 434 -14.35 -4.64 -27.88
CA THR A 434 -14.29 -4.13 -29.26
C THR A 434 -13.91 -5.19 -30.29
N LEU A 435 -13.02 -6.12 -29.94
CA LEU A 435 -12.58 -7.18 -30.86
C LEU A 435 -13.66 -8.25 -31.09
N GLU A 436 -14.45 -8.57 -30.07
CA GLU A 436 -15.49 -9.60 -30.14
C GLU A 436 -16.82 -9.14 -29.48
N PRO A 437 -17.47 -8.09 -30.03
CA PRO A 437 -18.59 -7.40 -29.37
C PRO A 437 -19.81 -8.29 -29.15
N GLU A 438 -20.08 -9.22 -30.05
CA GLU A 438 -21.20 -10.17 -29.89
C GLU A 438 -20.91 -11.24 -28.82
N THR A 439 -19.64 -11.60 -28.61
CA THR A 439 -19.25 -12.61 -27.62
C THR A 439 -19.24 -12.03 -26.21
N TYR A 440 -18.76 -10.79 -26.08
CA TYR A 440 -18.61 -10.09 -24.79
C TYR A 440 -19.61 -8.94 -24.62
N ALA A 441 -20.79 -9.05 -25.26
CA ALA A 441 -21.86 -8.06 -25.17
C ALA A 441 -22.28 -7.83 -23.69
N ASN A 442 -22.36 -8.90 -22.91
CA ASN A 442 -22.80 -8.86 -21.52
C ASN A 442 -21.65 -8.73 -20.51
N LEU A 443 -20.39 -8.71 -20.97
CA LEU A 443 -19.22 -8.62 -20.10
C LEU A 443 -19.12 -7.24 -19.45
N ALA A 444 -19.12 -7.21 -18.13
CA ALA A 444 -18.92 -6.00 -17.33
C ALA A 444 -17.62 -6.07 -16.50
N LEU A 445 -17.04 -4.90 -16.26
CA LEU A 445 -15.95 -4.70 -15.31
C LEU A 445 -16.59 -4.58 -13.91
N ASP A 446 -16.41 -5.60 -13.08
CA ASP A 446 -17.16 -5.72 -11.82
C ASP A 446 -16.40 -5.07 -10.66
N TRP A 447 -15.07 -5.09 -10.71
CA TRP A 447 -14.21 -4.46 -9.70
C TRP A 447 -12.79 -4.28 -10.23
N VAL A 448 -12.14 -3.17 -9.86
CA VAL A 448 -10.69 -2.96 -10.01
C VAL A 448 -10.16 -2.50 -8.66
N ALA A 449 -8.98 -2.97 -8.29
CA ALA A 449 -8.28 -2.44 -7.14
C ALA A 449 -7.83 -1.00 -7.45
N PHE A 450 -8.16 -0.04 -6.59
CA PHE A 450 -7.53 1.29 -6.62
C PHE A 450 -6.22 1.32 -5.80
N VAL A 451 -5.95 0.23 -5.04
CA VAL A 451 -4.72 0.03 -4.28
C VAL A 451 -3.86 -1.02 -5.00
N PRO A 452 -2.62 -0.71 -5.42
CA PRO A 452 -1.76 -1.71 -6.04
C PRO A 452 -1.30 -2.77 -5.02
N GLY A 453 -1.28 -4.02 -5.47
CA GLY A 453 -0.52 -5.08 -4.84
C GLY A 453 0.97 -4.78 -4.97
N GLN A 454 1.61 -4.45 -3.85
CA GLN A 454 2.99 -3.97 -3.86
C GLN A 454 4.00 -5.11 -3.82
N GLY A 455 5.00 -5.05 -4.71
CA GLY A 455 6.16 -5.92 -4.76
C GLY A 455 7.16 -5.69 -3.62
N GLU A 456 8.33 -6.31 -3.75
CA GLU A 456 9.53 -6.03 -2.96
C GLU A 456 10.18 -4.69 -3.38
N PHE A 457 10.79 -3.97 -2.43
CA PHE A 457 11.47 -2.70 -2.68
C PHE A 457 12.86 -2.65 -2.01
N ARG A 458 12.91 -2.21 -0.74
CA ARG A 458 14.13 -2.20 0.06
C ARG A 458 14.13 -3.31 1.10
N ARG A 459 15.32 -3.83 1.37
CA ARG A 459 15.57 -4.92 2.31
C ARG A 459 16.52 -4.43 3.40
N TYR A 460 16.23 -4.71 4.66
CA TYR A 460 17.15 -4.32 5.73
C TYR A 460 18.46 -5.11 5.66
N LYS A 461 19.53 -4.52 6.20
CA LYS A 461 20.72 -5.27 6.54
C LYS A 461 20.69 -5.65 8.02
N GLY A 462 20.61 -6.94 8.29
CA GLY A 462 20.77 -7.51 9.62
C GLY A 462 22.17 -8.07 9.82
N ALA A 463 22.37 -8.79 10.93
CA ALA A 463 23.65 -9.43 11.23
C ALA A 463 23.96 -10.64 10.30
N HIS A 464 22.98 -11.12 9.54
CA HIS A 464 23.18 -12.05 8.41
C HIS A 464 22.24 -11.68 7.28
N VAL A 465 22.76 -11.73 6.05
CA VAL A 465 21.96 -11.66 4.82
C VAL A 465 21.71 -13.09 4.36
N LEU A 466 20.47 -13.56 4.41
CA LEU A 466 20.13 -14.89 3.90
C LEU A 466 20.22 -14.89 2.36
N THR A 467 20.88 -15.91 1.82
CA THR A 467 21.19 -16.03 0.39
C THR A 467 20.46 -17.20 -0.26
N GLU A 468 20.43 -17.23 -1.59
CA GLU A 468 20.07 -18.38 -2.41
C GLU A 468 20.86 -19.61 -1.95
N ASN A 469 22.18 -19.49 -1.79
CA ASN A 469 23.04 -20.62 -1.44
C ASN A 469 22.64 -21.23 -0.10
N ASP A 470 22.37 -20.40 0.92
CA ASP A 470 21.89 -20.89 2.22
C ASP A 470 20.61 -21.73 2.07
N ILE A 471 19.70 -21.30 1.21
CA ILE A 471 18.41 -21.98 0.94
C ILE A 471 18.63 -23.27 0.14
N ARG A 472 19.39 -23.21 -0.96
CA ARG A 472 19.63 -24.35 -1.89
C ARG A 472 20.44 -25.46 -1.25
N GLU A 473 21.41 -25.10 -0.42
CA GLU A 473 22.23 -26.06 0.32
C GLU A 473 21.50 -26.61 1.56
N HIS A 474 20.30 -26.08 1.85
CA HIS A 474 19.53 -26.37 3.06
C HIS A 474 20.39 -26.25 4.32
N ARG A 475 21.13 -25.14 4.39
CA ARG A 475 22.04 -24.86 5.48
C ARG A 475 21.27 -24.89 6.80
N ARG A 476 21.88 -25.55 7.80
CA ARG A 476 21.39 -25.52 9.18
C ARG A 476 21.98 -24.33 9.90
N PHE A 477 21.15 -23.59 10.61
CA PHE A 477 21.54 -22.50 11.48
C PHE A 477 21.27 -22.89 12.93
N ASN A 478 22.18 -22.46 13.82
CA ASN A 478 22.00 -22.71 15.25
C ASN A 478 20.92 -21.80 15.82
N ASP A 479 20.72 -20.62 15.23
CA ASP A 479 19.79 -19.56 15.66
C ASP A 479 18.50 -19.50 14.82
N THR A 480 18.04 -20.64 14.32
CA THR A 480 16.77 -20.75 13.58
C THR A 480 15.59 -20.38 14.46
N VAL A 481 14.74 -19.49 13.97
CA VAL A 481 13.51 -19.04 14.67
C VAL A 481 12.26 -19.07 13.78
N ALA A 482 12.43 -19.29 12.49
CA ALA A 482 11.33 -19.51 11.57
C ALA A 482 11.74 -20.51 10.49
N TRP A 483 10.78 -21.30 10.01
CA TRP A 483 10.90 -22.03 8.75
C TRP A 483 10.05 -21.37 7.68
N ASN A 484 10.54 -21.37 6.46
CA ASN A 484 9.85 -20.85 5.28
C ASN A 484 9.79 -21.94 4.20
N SER A 485 8.84 -21.79 3.28
CA SER A 485 8.74 -22.63 2.10
C SER A 485 8.10 -21.90 0.93
N GLY A 486 8.11 -22.56 -0.22
CA GLY A 486 7.54 -22.07 -1.46
C GLY A 486 8.55 -22.10 -2.60
N ALA A 487 8.23 -21.42 -3.68
CA ALA A 487 9.11 -21.30 -4.84
C ALA A 487 9.89 -19.99 -4.79
N PHE A 488 11.11 -19.99 -5.33
CA PHE A 488 11.71 -18.75 -5.80
C PHE A 488 10.79 -18.18 -6.89
N CYS A 489 10.17 -17.05 -6.60
CA CYS A 489 9.20 -16.36 -7.46
C CYS A 489 9.86 -15.12 -8.03
N LEU A 490 10.65 -15.32 -9.10
CA LEU A 490 11.48 -14.29 -9.73
C LEU A 490 10.74 -13.67 -10.92
N HIS A 491 10.70 -12.35 -10.91
CA HIS A 491 10.01 -11.53 -11.89
C HIS A 491 11.07 -10.82 -12.74
N TYR A 492 11.01 -11.00 -14.06
CA TYR A 492 11.93 -10.38 -14.98
C TYR A 492 11.18 -9.31 -15.78
N PRO A 493 11.42 -8.02 -15.49
CA PRO A 493 10.72 -6.92 -16.16
C PRO A 493 11.10 -6.81 -17.64
N GLY A 494 10.31 -6.02 -18.36
CA GLY A 494 10.57 -5.61 -19.73
C GLY A 494 9.96 -6.54 -20.78
N HIS A 495 8.83 -6.14 -21.35
CA HIS A 495 8.22 -6.85 -22.47
C HIS A 495 8.29 -5.96 -23.73
N GLU A 496 8.63 -6.54 -24.89
CA GLU A 496 8.97 -5.78 -26.11
C GLU A 496 7.84 -4.83 -26.57
N LYS A 497 6.60 -5.27 -26.36
CA LYS A 497 5.40 -4.53 -26.77
C LYS A 497 4.65 -3.83 -25.63
N TYR A 498 4.30 -4.55 -24.56
CA TYR A 498 3.46 -4.05 -23.47
C TYR A 498 4.31 -3.76 -22.22
N ASP A 499 4.45 -2.49 -21.84
CA ASP A 499 5.31 -2.09 -20.70
C ASP A 499 4.77 -2.51 -19.32
N PHE A 500 3.48 -2.81 -19.23
CA PHE A 500 2.82 -3.37 -18.03
C PHE A 500 2.90 -4.90 -17.96
N ARG A 501 3.76 -5.54 -18.77
CA ARG A 501 3.93 -7.00 -18.80
C ARG A 501 5.36 -7.41 -18.46
N LEU A 502 5.48 -8.51 -17.74
CA LEU A 502 6.77 -9.17 -17.55
C LEU A 502 7.30 -9.82 -18.82
N ARG A 503 8.62 -9.82 -18.98
CA ARG A 503 9.34 -10.60 -19.99
C ARG A 503 9.21 -12.09 -19.73
N ASP A 504 9.49 -12.45 -18.49
CA ASP A 504 9.55 -13.81 -18.01
C ASP A 504 9.23 -13.83 -16.51
N TRP A 505 8.78 -14.99 -16.07
CA TRP A 505 8.47 -15.25 -14.68
C TRP A 505 8.94 -16.65 -14.32
N LYS A 506 9.92 -16.70 -13.42
CA LYS A 506 10.51 -17.96 -12.99
C LYS A 506 9.93 -18.34 -11.63
N TRP A 507 9.03 -19.31 -11.68
CA TRP A 507 8.61 -20.12 -10.55
C TRP A 507 9.52 -21.34 -10.45
N ASP A 508 10.39 -21.36 -9.45
CA ASP A 508 11.39 -22.40 -9.26
C ASP A 508 11.17 -23.15 -7.96
N THR A 509 10.63 -24.37 -8.09
CA THR A 509 10.28 -25.27 -7.00
C THR A 509 11.26 -26.43 -6.85
N ARG A 510 12.43 -26.41 -7.51
CA ARG A 510 13.25 -27.63 -7.69
C ARG A 510 13.66 -28.33 -6.39
N ASP A 511 13.73 -27.60 -5.28
CA ASP A 511 14.14 -28.16 -3.99
C ASP A 511 12.98 -28.85 -3.25
N GLU A 512 11.73 -28.39 -3.48
CA GLU A 512 10.49 -28.85 -2.81
C GLU A 512 10.60 -29.04 -1.29
N ARG A 513 11.49 -28.28 -0.65
CA ARG A 513 11.84 -28.42 0.77
C ARG A 513 11.79 -27.07 1.48
N PRO A 514 11.36 -27.05 2.74
CA PRO A 514 11.42 -25.85 3.55
C PRO A 514 12.88 -25.54 3.94
N PHE A 515 13.13 -24.30 4.32
CA PHE A 515 14.44 -23.80 4.73
C PHE A 515 14.34 -22.98 6.01
N GLU A 516 15.47 -22.89 6.71
CA GLU A 516 15.61 -22.21 7.98
C GLU A 516 15.86 -20.70 7.79
N VAL A 517 15.21 -19.89 8.60
CA VAL A 517 15.46 -18.45 8.71
C VAL A 517 16.09 -18.17 10.08
N PRO A 518 17.38 -17.76 10.11
CA PRO A 518 18.07 -17.48 11.37
C PRO A 518 17.66 -16.12 11.93
N PHE A 519 17.67 -15.98 13.26
CA PHE A 519 17.15 -14.79 13.94
C PHE A 519 17.88 -13.50 13.57
N ARG A 520 19.19 -13.61 13.29
CA ARG A 520 20.04 -12.53 12.77
C ARG A 520 19.61 -11.92 11.42
N CYS A 521 18.63 -12.49 10.73
CA CYS A 521 17.98 -11.87 9.57
C CYS A 521 16.80 -10.95 9.91
N LEU A 522 16.33 -10.96 11.17
CA LEU A 522 15.07 -10.36 11.62
C LEU A 522 15.26 -9.16 12.56
N TYR A 523 16.49 -8.68 12.74
CA TYR A 523 16.77 -7.42 13.42
C TYR A 523 17.83 -6.59 12.69
N SER A 524 17.77 -5.27 12.89
CA SER A 524 18.66 -4.30 12.25
C SER A 524 20.09 -4.43 12.79
N ALA A 525 21.08 -4.29 11.92
CA ALA A 525 22.48 -4.37 12.32
C ALA A 525 22.97 -3.13 13.12
N ASP A 526 22.19 -2.05 13.10
CA ASP A 526 22.59 -0.71 13.52
C ASP A 526 21.61 -0.03 14.49
N LEU A 527 20.47 -0.64 14.79
CA LEU A 527 19.49 -0.15 15.76
C LEU A 527 19.15 -1.22 16.80
N ASP A 528 19.39 -0.89 18.06
CA ASP A 528 19.31 -1.81 19.20
C ASP A 528 17.90 -2.32 19.52
N ASN A 529 16.87 -1.65 19.01
CA ASN A 529 15.47 -1.95 19.33
C ASN A 529 14.56 -1.98 18.09
N LEU A 530 15.13 -2.22 16.90
CA LEU A 530 14.38 -2.40 15.66
C LEU A 530 14.52 -3.83 15.12
N MET A 531 13.38 -4.50 15.04
CA MET A 531 13.20 -5.78 14.35
C MET A 531 12.40 -5.59 13.05
N MET A 532 12.50 -6.54 12.14
CA MET A 532 11.74 -6.54 10.89
C MET A 532 11.14 -7.91 10.59
N ALA A 533 9.93 -7.91 10.03
CA ALA A 533 9.23 -9.11 9.59
C ALA A 533 8.51 -8.85 8.26
N GLY A 534 8.60 -9.80 7.33
CA GLY A 534 7.94 -9.71 6.02
C GLY A 534 8.93 -9.77 4.86
N LYS A 535 8.62 -9.09 3.76
CA LYS A 535 9.40 -9.13 2.51
C LYS A 535 10.74 -8.38 2.58
N HIS A 536 10.86 -7.44 3.51
CA HIS A 536 12.01 -6.55 3.68
C HIS A 536 13.00 -7.01 4.76
N ILE A 537 12.92 -8.29 5.20
CA ILE A 537 13.93 -8.87 6.10
C ILE A 537 15.32 -8.92 5.45
N SER A 538 16.35 -9.31 6.19
CA SER A 538 17.72 -9.32 5.64
C SER A 538 18.01 -10.52 4.74
N VAL A 539 17.81 -10.31 3.44
CA VAL A 539 17.93 -11.29 2.36
C VAL A 539 18.50 -10.63 1.11
N THR A 540 19.18 -11.40 0.26
CA THR A 540 19.46 -10.97 -1.13
C THR A 540 18.17 -10.87 -1.93
N HIS A 541 18.17 -10.22 -3.10
CA HIS A 541 17.01 -10.18 -3.98
C HIS A 541 16.51 -11.59 -4.33
N ILE A 542 17.44 -12.52 -4.62
CA ILE A 542 17.08 -13.89 -4.99
C ILE A 542 16.40 -14.60 -3.83
N ALA A 543 16.99 -14.60 -2.63
CA ALA A 543 16.36 -15.19 -1.45
C ALA A 543 15.03 -14.50 -1.08
N GLY A 544 14.96 -13.18 -1.24
CA GLY A 544 13.76 -12.36 -1.05
C GLY A 544 12.56 -12.84 -1.89
N SER A 545 12.82 -13.39 -3.07
CA SER A 545 11.78 -13.90 -3.97
C SER A 545 10.93 -15.05 -3.39
N VAL A 546 11.44 -15.78 -2.39
CA VAL A 546 10.72 -16.87 -1.70
C VAL A 546 10.32 -16.52 -0.26
N THR A 547 11.11 -15.69 0.45
CA THR A 547 10.76 -15.28 1.83
C THR A 547 9.61 -14.28 1.88
N LYS A 548 9.35 -13.54 0.79
CA LYS A 548 8.33 -12.47 0.72
C LYS A 548 6.87 -12.91 0.87
N PHE A 549 6.57 -14.21 0.80
CA PHE A 549 5.18 -14.67 0.90
C PHE A 549 4.57 -14.30 2.26
N MET A 550 3.30 -13.87 2.26
CA MET A 550 2.64 -13.35 3.47
C MET A 550 2.63 -14.34 4.64
N GLY A 551 2.48 -15.64 4.39
CA GLY A 551 2.57 -16.67 5.41
C GLY A 551 3.98 -16.78 6.01
N ASN A 552 5.01 -16.81 5.16
CA ASN A 552 6.41 -16.77 5.57
C ASN A 552 6.71 -15.53 6.43
N GLY A 553 6.23 -14.36 5.99
CA GLY A 553 6.27 -13.11 6.76
C GLY A 553 5.62 -13.23 8.14
N GLY A 554 4.46 -13.87 8.23
CA GLY A 554 3.79 -14.16 9.50
C GLY A 554 4.63 -15.01 10.47
N GLN A 555 5.43 -15.95 9.96
CA GLN A 555 6.37 -16.72 10.80
C GLN A 555 7.49 -15.83 11.34
N HIS A 556 8.04 -14.93 10.52
CA HIS A 556 9.02 -13.93 10.97
C HIS A 556 8.44 -13.05 12.09
N ALA A 557 7.17 -12.65 11.94
CA ALA A 557 6.47 -11.82 12.92
C ALA A 557 6.23 -12.51 14.27
N ILE A 558 5.93 -13.81 14.28
CA ILE A 558 5.83 -14.58 15.53
C ILE A 558 7.19 -14.62 16.23
N ALA A 559 8.28 -14.82 15.49
CA ALA A 559 9.64 -14.82 16.02
C ALA A 559 10.03 -13.46 16.63
N THR A 560 9.78 -12.36 15.92
CA THR A 560 10.12 -11.02 16.43
C THR A 560 9.23 -10.57 17.58
N ALA A 561 7.97 -11.00 17.63
CA ALA A 561 7.09 -10.77 18.79
C ALA A 561 7.58 -11.51 20.06
N ALA A 562 8.01 -12.77 19.90
CA ALA A 562 8.63 -13.53 21.00
C ALA A 562 9.93 -12.86 21.46
N ALA A 563 10.78 -12.43 20.53
CA ALA A 563 12.02 -11.72 20.86
C ALA A 563 11.75 -10.38 21.55
N ALA A 564 10.74 -9.61 21.12
CA ALA A 564 10.35 -8.35 21.76
C ALA A 564 10.03 -8.56 23.24
N LYS A 565 9.29 -9.63 23.58
CA LYS A 565 9.00 -9.97 24.98
C LYS A 565 10.27 -10.22 25.78
N LEU A 566 11.21 -11.00 25.24
CA LEU A 566 12.46 -11.34 25.92
C LEU A 566 13.41 -10.14 26.03
N CYS A 567 13.47 -9.27 25.01
CA CYS A 567 14.24 -8.02 25.05
C CYS A 567 13.81 -7.16 26.25
N LEU A 568 12.51 -7.08 26.51
CA LEU A 568 11.97 -6.31 27.64
C LEU A 568 12.17 -7.00 28.98
N GLU A 569 12.07 -8.34 29.02
CA GLU A 569 12.24 -9.12 30.24
C GLU A 569 13.69 -9.10 30.75
N TYR A 570 14.65 -9.09 29.83
CA TYR A 570 16.08 -9.12 30.13
C TYR A 570 16.79 -7.78 29.98
N ASP A 571 16.08 -6.71 29.58
CA ASP A 571 16.66 -5.41 29.23
C ASP A 571 17.82 -5.57 28.24
N ALA A 572 17.54 -6.28 27.14
CA ALA A 572 18.52 -6.76 26.19
C ALA A 572 18.14 -6.39 24.74
N THR A 573 19.15 -6.27 23.89
CA THR A 573 19.00 -6.12 22.44
C THR A 573 18.62 -7.45 21.79
N PRO A 574 18.05 -7.45 20.57
CA PRO A 574 17.81 -8.69 19.81
C PRO A 574 19.08 -9.56 19.64
N GLY A 575 20.25 -8.93 19.45
CA GLY A 575 21.53 -9.64 19.37
C GLY A 575 21.87 -10.37 20.68
N GLU A 576 21.65 -9.74 21.83
CA GLU A 576 21.87 -10.37 23.14
C GLU A 576 20.85 -11.48 23.44
N ILE A 577 19.60 -11.35 22.97
CA ILE A 577 18.62 -12.44 23.04
C ILE A 577 19.09 -13.65 22.22
N ARG A 578 19.63 -13.43 21.01
CA ARG A 578 20.23 -14.51 20.20
C ARG A 578 21.39 -15.18 20.94
N ASP A 579 22.24 -14.41 21.60
CA ASP A 579 23.48 -14.95 22.17
C ASP A 579 23.27 -15.63 23.53
N ASN A 580 22.30 -15.15 24.33
CA ASN A 580 22.14 -15.56 25.73
C ASN A 580 20.81 -16.28 26.03
N HIS A 581 19.77 -16.09 25.20
CA HIS A 581 18.40 -16.55 25.49
C HIS A 581 17.72 -17.28 24.32
N LEU A 582 18.51 -17.81 23.38
CA LEU A 582 18.00 -18.43 22.15
C LEU A 582 17.06 -19.62 22.37
N GLU A 583 17.38 -20.52 23.31
CA GLU A 583 16.53 -21.68 23.58
C GLU A 583 15.14 -21.27 24.08
N GLU A 584 15.07 -20.21 24.88
CA GLU A 584 13.82 -19.65 25.37
C GLU A 584 13.04 -18.92 24.28
N LEU A 585 13.75 -18.20 23.40
CA LEU A 585 13.16 -17.61 22.20
C LEU A 585 12.48 -18.68 21.35
N GLN A 586 13.19 -19.76 21.01
CA GLN A 586 12.67 -20.86 20.19
C GLN A 586 11.45 -21.53 20.83
N LYS A 587 11.49 -21.82 22.14
CA LYS A 587 10.33 -22.38 22.87
C LYS A 587 9.13 -21.43 22.85
N THR A 588 9.37 -20.13 22.97
CA THR A 588 8.30 -19.12 22.95
C THR A 588 7.66 -19.02 21.57
N VAL A 589 8.46 -19.09 20.50
CA VAL A 589 7.97 -19.15 19.12
C VAL A 589 7.06 -20.37 18.90
N GLU A 590 7.50 -21.56 19.31
CA GLU A 590 6.72 -22.80 19.15
C GLU A 590 5.41 -22.74 19.93
N LYS A 591 5.42 -22.18 21.15
CA LYS A 591 4.22 -21.98 21.97
C LYS A 591 3.19 -21.08 21.28
N LEU A 592 3.63 -20.11 20.48
CA LEU A 592 2.77 -19.21 19.72
C LEU A 592 2.29 -19.81 18.38
N GLY A 593 2.71 -21.05 18.07
CA GLY A 593 2.38 -21.74 16.83
C GLY A 593 3.27 -21.33 15.65
N GLY A 594 4.46 -20.78 15.92
CA GLY A 594 5.51 -20.56 14.94
C GLY A 594 6.41 -21.78 14.74
N SER A 595 7.23 -21.76 13.70
CA SER A 595 8.16 -22.85 13.35
C SER A 595 9.60 -22.56 13.78
N ALA A 596 10.01 -22.89 15.01
CA ALA A 596 11.44 -22.86 15.38
C ALA A 596 12.13 -24.21 15.13
N GLY A 597 11.59 -25.31 15.68
CA GLY A 597 12.20 -26.64 15.55
C GLY A 597 11.87 -27.41 14.27
N HIS A 598 10.77 -27.07 13.57
CA HIS A 598 10.30 -27.74 12.35
C HIS A 598 9.29 -26.88 11.59
N PRO A 599 9.08 -27.11 10.27
CA PRO A 599 8.00 -26.47 9.49
C PRO A 599 6.60 -26.82 10.03
N VAL A 600 5.59 -25.96 9.81
CA VAL A 600 4.24 -26.04 10.45
C VAL A 600 3.15 -26.65 9.58
#